data_AF-A0A2E1XRZ2-F1
#
_entry.id   AF-A0A2E1XRZ2-F1
#
_cell.length_a   1.000
_cell.length_b   1.000
_cell.length_c   1.000
_cell.angle_alpha   90.00
_cell.angle_beta   90.00
_cell.angle_gamma   90.00
#
_symmetry.space_group_name_H-M   'P 1'
#
loop_
_entity.id
_entity.type
_entity.pdbx_description
1 polymer ?
#
loop_
_entity_poly.entity_id
_entity_poly.type
_entity_poly.pdbx_seq_one_letter_code
_entity_poly.pdbx_strand_id
1 'polypeptide(L)'
;MEYQINGIDGVFEEEKLALAVLQDYCTKNECTFKELKEIFPDEVQGDKDYIKQKIGGNTGVFDILVEAKDREDYFALLTPINLTDATIVVSTCWGERNLPLFIEKAKAVGYTISLVAPKESSLETQHYTYIKTFNNENSDQGFPIVSSCVVQTNGKYTLIFNLSHDGDGVMDQYYFYDIKTKVGGSNGSPWDFMEFTDVNDEWVEAYGSFEDFGLESNKISETLYNMRLEFIKTYLNETSDFVPSNAAIPSDKRDILKKEVKHDGVDYFTGNLVFEEGDENIIPPDWARKIK
;
A
#
# COMPACT_ATOMS: atom_id res chain seq x y z
N MET A 1 3.16 -1.42 13.38
CA MET A 1 4.09 -0.27 13.31
C MET A 1 5.48 -0.68 13.77
N GLU A 2 6.53 0.02 13.31
CA GLU A 2 7.92 -0.22 13.70
C GLU A 2 8.45 0.92 14.57
N TYR A 3 9.28 0.59 15.57
CA TYR A 3 9.80 1.54 16.54
C TYR A 3 11.31 1.40 16.69
N GLN A 4 11.97 2.54 16.93
CA GLN A 4 13.39 2.59 17.24
C GLN A 4 13.56 3.20 18.63
N ILE A 5 14.42 2.57 19.43
CA ILE A 5 14.82 3.06 20.75
C ILE A 5 16.24 3.60 20.62
N ASN A 6 16.44 4.89 20.94
CA ASN A 6 17.79 5.46 20.89
C ASN A 6 18.72 4.75 21.89
N GLY A 7 19.86 4.28 21.39
CA GLY A 7 20.84 3.55 22.19
C GLY A 7 20.58 2.04 22.33
N ILE A 8 19.57 1.49 21.66
CA ILE A 8 19.37 0.04 21.50
C ILE A 8 19.33 -0.27 20.01
N ASP A 9 20.29 -1.07 19.55
CA ASP A 9 20.37 -1.46 18.14
C ASP A 9 19.18 -2.35 17.76
N GLY A 10 18.46 -1.94 16.73
CA GLY A 10 17.33 -2.69 16.18
C GLY A 10 16.15 -1.83 15.79
N VAL A 11 15.21 -2.45 15.08
CA VAL A 11 13.87 -1.93 14.82
C VAL A 11 12.89 -2.96 15.37
N PHE A 12 11.93 -2.50 16.16
CA PHE A 12 11.05 -3.34 16.95
C PHE A 12 9.61 -3.19 16.48
N GLU A 13 8.97 -4.32 16.15
CA GLU A 13 7.52 -4.41 16.01
C GLU A 13 6.83 -4.15 17.36
N GLU A 14 5.55 -3.79 17.32
CA GLU A 14 4.72 -3.46 18.49
C GLU A 14 4.88 -4.45 19.65
N GLU A 15 4.81 -5.74 19.32
CA GLU A 15 4.89 -6.85 20.29
C GLU A 15 6.30 -7.05 20.89
N LYS A 16 7.35 -6.61 20.20
CA LYS A 16 8.75 -6.75 20.62
C LYS A 16 9.29 -5.50 21.31
N LEU A 17 8.63 -4.35 21.12
CA LEU A 17 9.06 -3.09 21.73
C LEU A 17 9.06 -3.17 23.26
N ALA A 18 7.98 -3.68 23.86
CA ALA A 18 7.88 -3.80 25.31
C ALA A 18 8.92 -4.74 25.90
N LEU A 19 9.19 -5.86 25.21
CA LEU A 19 10.22 -6.80 25.59
C LEU A 19 11.62 -6.15 25.58
N ALA A 20 11.96 -5.44 24.50
CA ALA A 20 13.25 -4.77 24.38
C ALA A 20 13.48 -3.72 25.49
N VAL A 21 12.46 -2.91 25.78
CA VAL A 21 12.52 -1.90 26.85
C VAL A 21 12.70 -2.55 28.22
N LEU A 22 11.93 -3.60 28.54
CA LEU A 22 12.03 -4.26 29.85
C LEU A 22 13.34 -5.01 30.02
N GLN A 23 13.83 -5.67 28.98
CA GLN A 23 15.13 -6.35 28.99
C GLN A 23 16.27 -5.37 29.27
N ASP A 24 16.32 -4.26 28.52
CA ASP A 24 17.34 -3.24 28.70
C ASP A 24 17.22 -2.58 30.08
N TYR A 25 16.00 -2.30 30.55
CA TYR A 25 15.77 -1.67 31.85
C TYR A 25 16.28 -2.55 33.00
N CYS A 26 15.91 -3.83 33.01
CA CYS A 26 16.31 -4.77 34.07
C CYS A 26 17.79 -5.14 33.99
N THR A 27 18.42 -5.01 32.81
CA THR A 27 19.88 -5.20 32.68
C THR A 27 20.65 -4.01 33.25
N LYS A 28 20.13 -2.79 33.09
CA LYS A 28 20.74 -1.55 33.59
C LYS A 28 20.43 -1.27 35.06
N ASN A 29 19.34 -1.81 35.57
CA ASN A 29 18.86 -1.60 36.93
C ASN A 29 18.55 -2.95 37.56
N GLU A 30 19.21 -3.28 38.68
CA GLU A 30 18.76 -4.37 39.52
C GLU A 30 17.41 -3.98 40.14
N CYS A 31 16.35 -4.70 39.79
CA CYS A 31 15.00 -4.45 40.31
C CYS A 31 14.33 -5.74 40.79
N THR A 32 13.36 -5.58 41.68
CA THR A 32 12.42 -6.61 42.10
C THR A 32 11.16 -6.58 41.23
N PHE A 33 10.35 -7.65 41.27
CA PHE A 33 9.06 -7.70 40.60
C PHE A 33 8.15 -6.53 41.00
N LYS A 34 8.14 -6.20 42.30
CA LYS A 34 7.31 -5.12 42.84
C LYS A 34 7.72 -3.75 42.31
N GLU A 35 9.02 -3.43 42.35
CA GLU A 35 9.53 -2.15 41.85
C GLU A 35 9.26 -1.99 40.36
N LEU A 36 9.42 -3.05 39.58
CA LEU A 36 9.13 -3.02 38.16
C LEU A 36 7.62 -2.78 37.89
N LYS A 37 6.73 -3.34 38.73
CA LYS A 37 5.27 -3.11 38.63
C LYS A 37 4.87 -1.70 39.00
N GLU A 38 5.60 -1.02 39.87
CA GLU A 38 5.35 0.39 40.19
C GLU A 38 5.66 1.30 38.99
N ILE A 39 6.63 0.92 38.15
CA ILE A 39 7.03 1.65 36.95
C ILE A 39 6.10 1.33 35.77
N PHE A 40 5.86 0.05 35.53
CA PHE A 40 5.03 -0.47 34.44
C PHE A 40 3.84 -1.26 35.01
N PRO A 41 2.84 -0.57 35.56
CA PRO A 41 1.67 -1.21 36.15
C PRO A 41 0.75 -1.80 35.07
N ASP A 42 -0.11 -2.75 35.44
CA ASP A 42 -0.93 -3.51 34.48
C ASP A 42 -1.85 -2.64 33.63
N GLU A 43 -2.33 -1.53 34.20
CA GLU A 43 -3.21 -0.57 33.55
C GLU A 43 -2.58 0.06 32.30
N VAL A 44 -1.26 -0.02 32.17
CA VAL A 44 -0.54 0.38 30.95
C VAL A 44 -0.97 -0.44 29.74
N GLN A 45 -1.35 -1.71 29.93
CA GLN A 45 -1.85 -2.56 28.85
C GLN A 45 -3.39 -2.48 28.70
N GLY A 46 -4.04 -1.50 29.34
CA GLY A 46 -5.46 -1.20 29.15
C GLY A 46 -6.31 -1.31 30.42
N ASP A 47 -7.59 -0.95 30.28
CA ASP A 47 -8.53 -0.83 31.40
C ASP A 47 -8.89 -2.19 32.03
N LYS A 48 -8.55 -2.34 33.31
CA LYS A 48 -8.85 -3.50 34.16
C LYS A 48 -10.33 -3.92 34.12
N ASP A 49 -11.27 -2.99 33.97
CA ASP A 49 -12.70 -3.28 34.04
C ASP A 49 -13.28 -3.77 32.71
N TYR A 50 -12.72 -3.32 31.57
CA TYR A 50 -13.08 -3.84 30.24
C TYR A 50 -12.44 -5.22 29.99
N ILE A 51 -11.22 -5.43 30.49
CA ILE A 51 -10.44 -6.65 30.26
C ILE A 51 -10.96 -7.84 31.09
N LYS A 52 -11.45 -7.61 32.32
CA LYS A 52 -12.07 -8.68 33.15
C LYS A 52 -13.40 -9.21 32.61
N GLN A 53 -14.12 -8.42 31.80
CA GLN A 53 -15.51 -8.71 31.47
C GLN A 53 -15.73 -9.66 30.30
N LYS A 54 -14.72 -9.98 29.47
CA LYS A 54 -14.98 -10.79 28.27
C LYS A 54 -14.36 -12.17 28.20
N ILE A 55 -13.15 -12.42 28.64
CA ILE A 55 -12.53 -13.76 28.56
C ILE A 55 -11.43 -13.78 29.62
N GLY A 56 -11.01 -14.95 30.12
CA GLY A 56 -9.79 -15.12 30.91
C GLY A 56 -8.52 -14.76 30.14
N GLY A 57 -8.44 -13.53 29.63
CA GLY A 57 -7.33 -12.94 28.91
C GLY A 57 -6.38 -12.31 29.92
N ASN A 58 -5.10 -12.46 29.63
CA ASN A 58 -4.04 -12.07 30.53
C ASN A 58 -3.93 -10.53 30.61
N THR A 59 -4.01 -9.99 31.83
CA THR A 59 -3.87 -8.56 32.13
C THR A 59 -2.48 -8.29 32.68
N GLY A 60 -1.62 -7.60 31.93
CA GLY A 60 -0.42 -7.00 32.51
C GLY A 60 0.79 -7.01 31.59
N VAL A 61 1.54 -5.91 31.65
CA VAL A 61 2.75 -5.68 30.84
C VAL A 61 3.70 -6.89 30.86
N PHE A 62 3.85 -7.51 32.03
CA PHE A 62 4.65 -8.70 32.28
C PHE A 62 4.07 -9.49 33.47
N ASP A 63 4.44 -10.76 33.59
CA ASP A 63 4.04 -11.61 34.72
C ASP A 63 5.14 -12.61 35.07
N ILE A 64 5.05 -13.24 36.24
CA ILE A 64 5.99 -14.28 36.70
C ILE A 64 5.88 -15.47 35.74
N LEU A 65 7.03 -16.00 35.31
CA LEU A 65 7.12 -17.07 34.32
C LEU A 65 6.23 -18.29 34.65
N VAL A 66 6.17 -18.68 35.92
CA VAL A 66 5.36 -19.83 36.35
C VAL A 66 3.86 -19.54 36.20
N GLU A 67 3.41 -18.33 36.58
CA GLU A 67 2.01 -17.90 36.49
C GLU A 67 1.58 -17.62 35.04
N ALA A 68 2.52 -17.27 34.17
CA ALA A 68 2.26 -16.98 32.76
C ALA A 68 2.10 -18.25 31.90
N LYS A 69 2.55 -19.42 32.37
CA LYS A 69 2.44 -20.69 31.61
C LYS A 69 1.00 -21.06 31.29
N ASP A 70 0.07 -20.75 32.19
CA ASP A 70 -1.36 -21.01 31.97
C ASP A 70 -2.00 -20.03 30.97
N ARG A 71 -1.22 -19.06 30.47
CA ARG A 71 -1.63 -17.97 29.55
C ARG A 71 -0.57 -17.78 28.44
N GLU A 72 -0.03 -18.88 27.93
CA GLU A 72 1.12 -18.90 27.01
C GLU A 72 0.88 -18.12 25.70
N ASP A 73 -0.35 -18.09 25.21
CA ASP A 73 -0.72 -17.35 23.98
C ASP A 73 -0.50 -15.83 24.09
N TYR A 74 -0.41 -15.31 25.31
CA TYR A 74 -0.34 -13.87 25.59
C TYR A 74 1.07 -13.41 25.99
N PHE A 75 2.03 -14.33 26.17
CA PHE A 75 3.34 -14.05 26.79
C PHE A 75 4.51 -14.68 26.03
N ALA A 76 5.62 -13.95 25.96
CA ALA A 76 6.85 -14.41 25.32
C ALA A 76 7.62 -15.41 26.22
N LEU A 77 7.07 -16.61 26.45
CA LEU A 77 7.63 -17.61 27.37
C LEU A 77 9.06 -18.05 27.07
N LEU A 78 9.48 -17.96 25.80
CA LEU A 78 10.82 -18.33 25.36
C LEU A 78 11.87 -17.23 25.60
N THR A 79 11.45 -16.05 26.08
CA THR A 79 12.34 -14.91 26.30
C THR A 79 12.20 -14.35 27.72
N PRO A 80 12.50 -15.15 28.76
CA PRO A 80 12.35 -14.73 30.14
C PRO A 80 13.39 -13.65 30.52
N ILE A 81 13.01 -12.80 31.47
CA ILE A 81 13.87 -11.77 32.08
C ILE A 81 14.06 -12.14 33.56
N ASN A 82 15.30 -12.19 34.01
CA ASN A 82 15.61 -12.45 35.42
C ASN A 82 15.65 -11.13 36.19
N LEU A 83 14.84 -11.06 37.24
CA LEU A 83 14.87 -10.03 38.27
C LEU A 83 15.63 -10.56 39.49
N THR A 84 15.80 -9.73 40.50
CA THR A 84 16.48 -10.12 41.75
C THR A 84 15.70 -11.16 42.58
N ASP A 85 14.36 -11.15 42.49
CA ASP A 85 13.46 -12.00 43.28
C ASP A 85 12.50 -12.88 42.44
N ALA A 86 12.51 -12.75 41.12
CA ALA A 86 11.62 -13.47 40.22
C ALA A 86 12.19 -13.62 38.81
N THR A 87 11.63 -14.56 38.04
CA THR A 87 11.80 -14.61 36.59
C THR A 87 10.48 -14.26 35.95
N ILE A 88 10.48 -13.26 35.06
CA ILE A 88 9.27 -12.75 34.40
C ILE A 88 9.29 -13.01 32.90
N VAL A 89 8.12 -12.89 32.29
CA VAL A 89 7.91 -12.88 30.84
C VAL A 89 7.02 -11.70 30.48
N VAL A 90 7.23 -11.16 29.28
CA VAL A 90 6.53 -9.95 28.81
C VAL A 90 5.34 -10.34 27.95
N SER A 91 4.25 -9.59 28.05
CA SER A 91 3.10 -9.81 27.19
C SER A 91 3.46 -9.52 25.73
N THR A 92 2.89 -10.28 24.79
CA THR A 92 3.01 -10.06 23.34
C THR A 92 1.82 -9.30 22.77
N CYS A 93 0.72 -9.21 23.51
CA CYS A 93 -0.53 -8.63 23.03
C CYS A 93 -0.56 -7.10 23.20
N TRP A 94 0.23 -6.44 22.36
CA TRP A 94 0.25 -5.00 22.23
C TRP A 94 -0.54 -4.62 20.98
N GLY A 95 -1.53 -3.76 21.15
CA GLY A 95 -2.30 -3.19 20.04
C GLY A 95 -2.28 -1.68 20.11
N GLU A 96 -2.79 -1.04 19.05
CA GLU A 96 -2.77 0.41 18.84
C GLU A 96 -3.28 1.23 20.04
N ARG A 97 -4.21 0.68 20.82
CA ARG A 97 -4.77 1.36 22.01
C ARG A 97 -3.84 1.34 23.23
N ASN A 98 -3.09 0.27 23.42
CA ASN A 98 -2.37 0.01 24.67
C ASN A 98 -0.89 0.39 24.58
N LEU A 99 -0.31 0.27 23.39
CA LEU A 99 1.11 0.59 23.18
C LEU A 99 1.48 2.06 23.46
N PRO A 100 0.64 3.07 23.16
CA PRO A 100 0.97 4.46 23.46
C PRO A 100 1.22 4.73 24.95
N LEU A 101 0.42 4.13 25.84
CA LEU A 101 0.59 4.25 27.30
C LEU A 101 1.91 3.63 27.75
N PHE A 102 2.29 2.49 27.17
CA PHE A 102 3.58 1.87 27.44
C PHE A 102 4.74 2.77 27.02
N ILE A 103 4.67 3.32 25.81
CA ILE A 103 5.68 4.24 25.28
C ILE A 103 5.81 5.48 26.17
N GLU A 104 4.70 6.02 26.67
CA GLU A 104 4.71 7.15 27.61
C GLU A 104 5.47 6.81 28.90
N LYS A 105 5.19 5.64 29.50
CA LYS A 105 5.91 5.18 30.72
C LYS A 105 7.39 4.92 30.47
N ALA A 106 7.73 4.31 29.34
CA ALA A 106 9.12 4.10 28.96
C ALA A 106 9.87 5.44 28.79
N LYS A 107 9.24 6.44 28.15
CA LYS A 107 9.82 7.79 28.03
C LYS A 107 10.01 8.46 29.39
N ALA A 108 9.07 8.28 30.31
CA ALA A 108 9.17 8.82 31.66
C ALA A 108 10.37 8.27 32.46
N VAL A 109 10.83 7.06 32.15
CA VAL A 109 12.04 6.48 32.76
C VAL A 109 13.31 6.65 31.93
N GLY A 110 13.27 7.51 30.90
CA GLY A 110 14.47 7.98 30.18
C GLY A 110 14.70 7.40 28.79
N TYR A 111 13.79 6.57 28.27
CA TYR A 111 13.92 6.07 26.90
C TYR A 111 13.52 7.13 25.87
N THR A 112 14.28 7.23 24.77
CA THR A 112 13.85 7.97 23.59
C THR A 112 13.35 6.98 22.55
N ILE A 113 12.02 6.89 22.43
CA ILE A 113 11.34 6.00 21.48
C ILE A 113 10.73 6.84 20.36
N SER A 114 11.11 6.51 19.13
CA SER A 114 10.58 7.11 17.92
C SER A 114 9.84 6.04 17.11
N LEU A 115 8.71 6.44 16.55
CA LEU A 115 8.08 5.67 15.48
C LEU A 115 9.04 5.72 14.29
N VAL A 116 9.45 4.56 13.80
CA VAL A 116 10.13 4.48 12.51
C VAL A 116 9.04 4.80 11.51
N ALA A 117 9.20 5.89 10.75
CA ALA A 117 8.34 6.14 9.61
C ALA A 117 8.27 4.83 8.84
N PRO A 118 7.08 4.31 8.51
CA PRO A 118 6.99 3.02 7.87
C PRO A 118 8.02 3.04 6.75
N LYS A 119 8.95 2.08 6.77
CA LYS A 119 9.56 1.70 5.52
C LYS A 119 8.35 1.43 4.65
N GLU A 120 8.08 2.31 3.68
CA GLU A 120 7.39 1.86 2.51
C GLU A 120 8.17 0.60 2.15
N SER A 121 7.58 -0.57 2.39
CA SER A 121 8.01 -1.74 1.68
C SER A 121 7.85 -1.29 0.25
N SER A 122 8.94 -0.85 -0.37
CA SER A 122 9.00 -0.71 -1.80
C SER A 122 8.91 -2.14 -2.29
N LEU A 123 7.70 -2.69 -2.32
CA LEU A 123 7.26 -3.35 -3.53
C LEU A 123 7.60 -2.31 -4.59
N GLU A 124 8.70 -2.52 -5.31
CA GLU A 124 9.08 -1.67 -6.42
C GLU A 124 7.81 -1.38 -7.20
N THR A 125 7.53 -0.11 -7.46
CA THR A 125 6.35 0.25 -8.23
C THR A 125 6.45 -0.46 -9.57
N GLN A 126 5.58 -1.46 -9.75
CA GLN A 126 5.55 -2.22 -10.99
C GLN A 126 4.77 -1.42 -12.00
N HIS A 127 5.17 -1.53 -13.25
CA HIS A 127 4.57 -0.78 -14.34
C HIS A 127 4.29 -1.68 -15.53
N TYR A 128 3.30 -1.26 -16.31
CA TYR A 128 3.02 -1.80 -17.63
C TYR A 128 2.56 -0.68 -18.53
N THR A 129 3.08 -0.63 -19.75
CA THR A 129 2.65 0.31 -20.79
C THR A 129 2.32 -0.46 -22.05
N TYR A 130 1.12 -0.25 -22.55
CA TYR A 130 0.63 -0.74 -23.83
C TYR A 130 0.21 0.45 -24.69
N ILE A 131 0.60 0.45 -25.95
CA ILE A 131 0.15 1.44 -26.92
C ILE A 131 -0.23 0.74 -28.22
N LYS A 132 -1.42 1.03 -28.73
CA LYS A 132 -1.90 0.62 -30.04
C LYS A 132 -2.11 1.83 -30.92
N THR A 133 -1.59 1.76 -32.14
CA THR A 133 -1.68 2.84 -33.13
C THR A 133 -2.18 2.35 -34.46
N PHE A 134 -2.80 3.26 -35.21
CA PHE A 134 -3.06 3.04 -36.62
C PHE A 134 -1.75 3.09 -37.40
N ASN A 135 -1.55 2.12 -38.28
CA ASN A 135 -0.42 2.15 -39.17
C ASN A 135 -0.65 3.15 -40.30
N ASN A 136 0.04 4.27 -40.22
CA ASN A 136 -0.11 5.38 -41.15
C ASN A 136 1.23 5.73 -41.83
N GLU A 137 1.91 4.73 -42.42
CA GLU A 137 3.27 4.90 -43.00
C GLU A 137 3.36 5.96 -44.11
N ASN A 138 2.22 6.42 -44.64
CA ASN A 138 2.15 7.42 -45.71
C ASN A 138 1.80 8.83 -45.21
N SER A 139 1.71 9.04 -43.90
CA SER A 139 1.35 10.32 -43.29
C SER A 139 2.51 10.93 -42.52
N ASP A 140 2.65 12.22 -42.68
CA ASP A 140 3.51 13.13 -41.94
C ASP A 140 2.98 13.44 -40.52
N GLN A 141 1.81 12.91 -40.15
CA GLN A 141 1.15 13.12 -38.85
C GLN A 141 1.51 12.08 -37.78
N GLY A 142 2.47 11.19 -38.05
CA GLY A 142 2.85 10.11 -37.12
C GLY A 142 1.85 8.95 -37.11
N PHE A 143 1.82 8.22 -36.00
CA PHE A 143 0.99 7.03 -35.77
C PHE A 143 -0.10 7.34 -34.74
N PRO A 144 -1.33 7.67 -35.16
CA PRO A 144 -2.41 8.04 -34.26
C PRO A 144 -2.75 6.93 -33.25
N ILE A 145 -3.00 7.32 -32.01
CA ILE A 145 -3.42 6.40 -30.95
C ILE A 145 -4.81 5.83 -31.27
N VAL A 146 -4.91 4.50 -31.21
CA VAL A 146 -6.18 3.77 -31.20
C VAL A 146 -6.60 3.55 -29.75
N SER A 147 -5.70 2.99 -28.96
CA SER A 147 -5.86 2.79 -27.53
C SER A 147 -4.50 2.71 -26.84
N SER A 148 -4.47 2.95 -25.54
CA SER A 148 -3.29 2.78 -24.70
C SER A 148 -3.70 2.41 -23.28
N CYS A 149 -2.76 1.83 -22.54
CA CYS A 149 -2.94 1.49 -21.15
C CYS A 149 -1.62 1.66 -20.40
N VAL A 150 -1.61 2.54 -19.40
CA VAL A 150 -0.47 2.79 -18.51
C VAL A 150 -0.88 2.41 -17.11
N VAL A 151 -0.21 1.40 -16.55
CA VAL A 151 -0.55 0.80 -15.26
C VAL A 151 0.61 1.02 -14.30
N GLN A 152 0.30 1.42 -13.08
CA GLN A 152 1.23 1.42 -11.96
C GLN A 152 0.60 0.76 -10.74
N THR A 153 1.35 -0.12 -10.08
CA THR A 153 0.92 -0.71 -8.81
C THR A 153 2.03 -0.69 -7.78
N ASN A 154 1.66 -0.46 -6.53
CA ASN A 154 2.53 -0.63 -5.36
C ASN A 154 2.14 -1.86 -4.53
N GLY A 155 1.30 -2.75 -5.08
CA GLY A 155 0.78 -3.94 -4.43
C GLY A 155 -0.33 -3.69 -3.39
N LYS A 156 -0.68 -2.43 -3.09
CA LYS A 156 -1.87 -2.09 -2.29
C LYS A 156 -3.04 -1.67 -3.18
N TYR A 157 -2.75 -0.86 -4.18
CA TYR A 157 -3.69 -0.43 -5.19
C TYR A 157 -3.02 -0.39 -6.56
N THR A 158 -3.84 -0.34 -7.60
CA THR A 158 -3.43 -0.17 -8.98
C THR A 158 -4.06 1.09 -9.54
N LEU A 159 -3.24 1.92 -10.17
CA LEU A 159 -3.63 3.12 -10.89
C LEU A 159 -3.46 2.89 -12.38
N ILE A 160 -4.40 3.38 -13.17
CA ILE A 160 -4.41 3.15 -14.60
C ILE A 160 -4.82 4.44 -15.30
N PHE A 161 -4.09 4.77 -16.36
CA PHE A 161 -4.40 5.85 -17.28
C PHE A 161 -4.44 5.29 -18.71
N ASN A 162 -5.52 5.59 -19.43
CA ASN A 162 -5.72 5.16 -20.80
C ASN A 162 -6.07 6.36 -21.68
N LEU A 163 -5.55 6.32 -22.91
CA LEU A 163 -6.13 7.05 -24.03
C LEU A 163 -6.86 6.07 -24.96
N SER A 164 -8.09 6.37 -25.36
CA SER A 164 -8.86 5.55 -26.31
C SER A 164 -9.54 6.42 -27.37
N HIS A 165 -9.60 5.93 -28.61
CA HIS A 165 -10.31 6.60 -29.70
C HIS A 165 -11.73 6.05 -29.81
N ASP A 166 -12.73 6.90 -29.65
CA ASP A 166 -14.15 6.52 -29.69
C ASP A 166 -14.86 6.89 -31.02
N GLY A 167 -14.13 7.54 -31.93
CA GLY A 167 -14.58 7.93 -33.27
C GLY A 167 -14.82 9.42 -33.45
N ASP A 168 -14.99 10.19 -32.36
CA ASP A 168 -15.05 11.66 -32.42
C ASP A 168 -13.76 12.33 -31.92
N GLY A 169 -12.93 11.58 -31.21
CA GLY A 169 -11.63 12.01 -30.76
C GLY A 169 -10.94 10.91 -29.97
N VAL A 170 -9.84 11.29 -29.32
CA VAL A 170 -9.19 10.47 -28.31
C VAL A 170 -9.61 11.02 -26.96
N MET A 171 -10.05 10.14 -26.08
CA MET A 171 -10.45 10.45 -24.71
C MET A 171 -9.43 9.92 -23.72
N ASP A 172 -9.25 10.64 -22.61
CA ASP A 172 -8.58 10.14 -21.42
C ASP A 172 -9.55 9.49 -20.44
N GLN A 173 -9.15 8.34 -19.92
CA GLN A 173 -9.82 7.69 -18.79
C GLN A 173 -8.80 7.30 -17.73
N TYR A 174 -9.22 7.47 -16.49
CA TYR A 174 -8.46 7.17 -15.29
C TYR A 174 -9.19 6.11 -14.50
N TYR A 175 -8.43 5.18 -13.94
CA TYR A 175 -8.96 4.12 -13.11
C TYR A 175 -8.15 3.97 -11.83
N PHE A 176 -8.87 3.60 -10.78
CA PHE A 176 -8.32 3.20 -9.51
C PHE A 176 -8.87 1.82 -9.17
N TYR A 177 -8.03 0.96 -8.61
CA TYR A 177 -8.43 -0.34 -8.11
C TYR A 177 -7.73 -0.64 -6.79
N ASP A 178 -8.50 -0.83 -5.72
CA ASP A 178 -7.98 -1.31 -4.44
C ASP A 178 -7.87 -2.83 -4.45
N ILE A 179 -6.66 -3.34 -4.22
CA ILE A 179 -6.37 -4.78 -4.36
C ILE A 179 -7.01 -5.58 -3.22
N LYS A 180 -7.12 -4.98 -2.03
CA LYS A 180 -7.64 -5.66 -0.82
C LYS A 180 -9.15 -5.88 -0.91
N THR A 181 -9.89 -4.83 -1.26
CA THR A 181 -11.35 -4.84 -1.31
C THR A 181 -11.88 -5.27 -2.68
N LYS A 182 -11.02 -5.25 -3.71
CA LYS A 182 -11.38 -5.51 -5.12
C LYS A 182 -12.41 -4.54 -5.67
N VAL A 183 -12.44 -3.33 -5.11
CA VAL A 183 -13.30 -2.25 -5.54
C VAL A 183 -12.49 -1.27 -6.36
N GLY A 184 -13.08 -0.75 -7.43
CA GLY A 184 -12.43 0.25 -8.25
C GLY A 184 -13.39 1.32 -8.74
N GLY A 185 -12.82 2.45 -9.14
CA GLY A 185 -13.53 3.56 -9.76
C GLY A 185 -12.96 3.87 -11.15
N SER A 186 -13.75 4.56 -11.96
CA SER A 186 -13.35 5.07 -13.27
C SER A 186 -13.85 6.48 -13.44
N ASN A 187 -13.04 7.37 -14.01
CA ASN A 187 -13.49 8.70 -14.38
C ASN A 187 -12.71 9.28 -15.57
N GLY A 188 -13.27 10.28 -16.25
CA GLY A 188 -12.61 11.09 -17.28
C GLY A 188 -11.68 12.17 -16.71
N SER A 189 -11.59 12.33 -15.39
CA SER A 189 -10.56 13.15 -14.76
C SER A 189 -9.92 12.43 -13.56
N PRO A 190 -8.67 12.76 -13.21
CA PRO A 190 -8.01 12.15 -12.07
C PRO A 190 -8.53 12.70 -10.72
N TRP A 191 -9.33 13.77 -10.70
CA TRP A 191 -9.70 14.55 -9.50
C TRP A 191 -11.10 14.31 -8.95
N ASP A 192 -11.96 13.59 -9.66
CA ASP A 192 -13.41 13.61 -9.44
C ASP A 192 -14.03 12.22 -9.33
N PHE A 193 -13.30 11.21 -8.86
CA PHE A 193 -13.86 9.89 -8.61
C PHE A 193 -15.01 9.96 -7.59
N MET A 194 -16.24 9.68 -8.04
CA MET A 194 -17.45 9.70 -7.21
C MET A 194 -18.13 8.34 -7.10
N GLU A 195 -17.71 7.38 -7.92
CA GLU A 195 -18.44 6.12 -8.14
C GLU A 195 -17.45 4.96 -8.07
N PHE A 196 -17.72 4.02 -7.17
CA PHE A 196 -16.89 2.84 -6.95
C PHE A 196 -17.73 1.58 -7.08
N THR A 197 -17.20 0.61 -7.81
CA THR A 197 -17.87 -0.64 -8.17
C THR A 197 -17.03 -1.84 -7.77
N ASP A 198 -17.71 -2.94 -7.42
CA ASP A 198 -17.06 -4.22 -7.16
C ASP A 198 -16.71 -4.96 -8.46
N VAL A 199 -16.31 -6.22 -8.34
CA VAL A 199 -15.93 -7.08 -9.48
C VAL A 199 -17.10 -7.45 -10.41
N ASN A 200 -18.34 -7.19 -10.01
CA ASN A 200 -19.55 -7.45 -10.78
C ASN A 200 -20.15 -6.16 -11.39
N ASP A 201 -19.42 -5.05 -11.34
CA ASP A 201 -19.89 -3.71 -11.72
C ASP A 201 -21.06 -3.21 -10.85
N GLU A 202 -21.20 -3.77 -9.65
CA GLU A 202 -22.21 -3.30 -8.69
C GLU A 202 -21.64 -2.18 -7.83
N TRP A 203 -22.44 -1.14 -7.68
CA TRP A 203 -22.10 0.03 -6.88
C TRP A 203 -21.95 -0.31 -5.41
N VAL A 204 -20.88 0.20 -4.79
CA VAL A 204 -20.59 -0.07 -3.38
C VAL A 204 -20.72 1.22 -2.57
N GLU A 205 -21.87 1.40 -1.93
CA GLU A 205 -22.20 2.61 -1.15
C GLU A 205 -21.21 2.93 -0.02
N ALA A 206 -20.46 1.93 0.44
CA ALA A 206 -19.45 2.10 1.50
C ALA A 206 -18.22 2.91 1.06
N TYR A 207 -18.02 3.13 -0.24
CA TYR A 207 -16.87 3.84 -0.79
C TYR A 207 -17.34 5.00 -1.65
N GLY A 208 -17.20 6.22 -1.16
CA GLY A 208 -17.52 7.46 -1.88
C GLY A 208 -16.29 8.31 -2.21
N SER A 209 -15.12 7.94 -1.69
CA SER A 209 -13.87 8.68 -1.83
C SER A 209 -12.65 7.78 -1.66
N PHE A 210 -11.46 8.28 -2.00
CA PHE A 210 -10.21 7.54 -1.75
C PHE A 210 -9.93 7.39 -0.24
N GLU A 211 -10.42 8.31 0.59
CA GLU A 211 -10.28 8.28 2.04
C GLU A 211 -10.97 7.06 2.69
N ASP A 212 -12.04 6.53 2.07
CA ASP A 212 -12.71 5.31 2.54
C ASP A 212 -11.82 4.06 2.41
N PHE A 213 -10.79 4.13 1.56
CA PHE A 213 -9.72 3.12 1.42
C PHE A 213 -8.50 3.45 2.28
N GLY A 214 -8.53 4.54 3.05
CA GLY A 214 -7.39 5.05 3.82
C GLY A 214 -6.30 5.70 2.95
N LEU A 215 -6.67 6.24 1.79
CA LEU A 215 -5.77 6.90 0.84
C LEU A 215 -6.05 8.41 0.79
N GLU A 216 -5.01 9.20 0.53
CA GLU A 216 -5.16 10.65 0.35
C GLU A 216 -5.56 10.98 -1.09
N SER A 217 -6.75 11.53 -1.30
CA SER A 217 -7.28 11.81 -2.64
C SER A 217 -6.32 12.62 -3.51
N ASN A 218 -5.79 13.73 -2.99
CA ASN A 218 -4.86 14.60 -3.74
C ASN A 218 -3.62 13.84 -4.23
N LYS A 219 -3.07 12.93 -3.42
CA LYS A 219 -1.88 12.16 -3.79
C LYS A 219 -2.17 11.17 -4.92
N ILE A 220 -3.33 10.51 -4.87
CA ILE A 220 -3.77 9.59 -5.94
C ILE A 220 -3.98 10.35 -7.24
N SER A 221 -4.71 11.46 -7.18
CA SER A 221 -5.00 12.29 -8.33
C SER A 221 -3.74 12.92 -8.94
N GLU A 222 -2.82 13.43 -8.13
CA GLU A 222 -1.50 13.92 -8.59
C GLU A 222 -0.70 12.82 -9.26
N THR A 223 -0.73 11.59 -8.72
CA THR A 223 -0.03 10.45 -9.31
C THR A 223 -0.60 10.11 -10.68
N LEU A 224 -1.93 9.99 -10.81
CA LEU A 224 -2.61 9.74 -12.09
C LEU A 224 -2.32 10.85 -13.11
N TYR A 225 -2.34 12.11 -12.68
CA TYR A 225 -2.01 13.24 -13.53
C TYR A 225 -0.56 13.19 -14.03
N ASN A 226 0.39 12.87 -13.15
CA ASN A 226 1.80 12.74 -13.51
C ASN A 226 2.06 11.54 -14.43
N MET A 227 1.35 10.42 -14.22
CA MET A 227 1.40 9.26 -15.13
C MET A 227 1.02 9.67 -16.56
N ARG A 228 -0.07 10.44 -16.71
CA ARG A 228 -0.47 10.99 -18.02
C ARG A 228 0.61 11.89 -18.61
N LEU A 229 1.14 12.84 -17.83
CA LEU A 229 2.16 13.77 -18.33
C LEU A 229 3.42 13.05 -18.81
N GLU A 230 3.92 12.10 -18.03
CA GLU A 230 5.11 11.33 -18.41
C GLU A 230 4.83 10.45 -19.63
N PHE A 231 3.65 9.84 -19.75
CA PHE A 231 3.27 9.08 -20.93
C PHE A 231 3.27 9.96 -22.21
N ILE A 232 2.62 11.12 -22.16
CA ILE A 232 2.53 12.03 -23.30
C ILE A 232 3.94 12.49 -23.71
N LYS A 233 4.73 12.97 -22.76
CA LYS A 233 6.10 13.43 -22.99
C LYS A 233 7.01 12.33 -23.53
N THR A 234 6.87 11.11 -23.04
CA THR A 234 7.73 9.98 -23.41
C THR A 234 7.37 9.46 -24.80
N TYR A 235 6.09 9.30 -25.11
CA TYR A 235 5.66 8.55 -26.29
C TYR A 235 5.03 9.39 -27.39
N LEU A 236 4.33 10.47 -27.05
CA LEU A 236 3.51 11.20 -28.00
C LEU A 236 4.21 12.44 -28.57
N ASN A 237 3.52 13.11 -29.49
CA ASN A 237 3.92 14.38 -30.08
C ASN A 237 3.57 15.58 -29.17
N GLU A 238 4.24 16.72 -29.38
CA GLU A 238 4.03 17.95 -28.58
C GLU A 238 2.59 18.51 -28.67
N THR A 239 1.88 18.26 -29.78
CA THR A 239 0.48 18.70 -29.92
C THR A 239 -0.49 17.94 -29.00
N SER A 240 -0.07 16.80 -28.45
CA SER A 240 -0.84 15.97 -27.52
C SER A 240 -0.86 16.50 -26.09
N ASP A 241 0.06 17.40 -25.74
CA ASP A 241 0.20 17.96 -24.37
C ASP A 241 -1.09 18.65 -23.89
N PHE A 242 -1.81 19.29 -24.82
CA PHE A 242 -3.02 20.08 -24.52
C PHE A 242 -4.33 19.45 -25.00
N VAL A 243 -4.31 18.67 -26.09
CA VAL A 243 -5.54 18.10 -26.68
C VAL A 243 -5.28 16.66 -27.12
N PRO A 244 -5.83 15.65 -26.40
CA PRO A 244 -5.64 14.25 -26.77
C PRO A 244 -6.16 13.93 -28.16
N SER A 245 -7.08 14.73 -28.74
CA SER A 245 -7.70 14.46 -30.05
C SER A 245 -6.73 14.24 -31.22
N ASN A 246 -5.48 14.70 -31.10
CA ASN A 246 -4.42 14.47 -32.08
C ASN A 246 -3.27 13.61 -31.54
N ALA A 247 -3.54 12.79 -30.51
CA ALA A 247 -2.57 11.91 -29.88
C ALA A 247 -1.99 10.94 -30.91
N ALA A 248 -0.70 11.05 -31.15
CA ALA A 248 0.03 10.18 -32.05
C ALA A 248 1.47 9.99 -31.59
N ILE A 249 2.01 8.80 -31.84
CA ILE A 249 3.46 8.56 -31.73
C ILE A 249 4.12 9.22 -32.95
N PRO A 250 5.11 10.10 -32.77
CA PRO A 250 5.76 10.78 -33.88
C PRO A 250 6.58 9.81 -34.74
N SER A 251 6.72 10.13 -36.02
CA SER A 251 7.31 9.21 -37.01
C SER A 251 8.77 8.82 -36.71
N ASP A 252 9.52 9.69 -36.01
CA ASP A 252 10.89 9.44 -35.56
C ASP A 252 10.98 8.41 -34.42
N LYS A 253 9.87 8.12 -33.73
CA LYS A 253 9.76 7.06 -32.71
C LYS A 253 9.19 5.75 -33.26
N ARG A 254 9.05 5.60 -34.59
CA ARG A 254 8.50 4.38 -35.24
C ARG A 254 9.15 3.09 -34.74
N ASP A 255 10.45 3.10 -34.45
CA ASP A 255 11.21 1.88 -34.16
C ASP A 255 10.81 1.19 -32.86
N ILE A 256 10.10 1.87 -31.96
CA ILE A 256 9.54 1.25 -30.75
C ILE A 256 8.33 0.36 -31.08
N LEU A 257 7.67 0.63 -32.22
CA LEU A 257 6.42 -0.02 -32.62
C LEU A 257 6.68 -1.31 -33.41
N LYS A 258 5.96 -2.36 -33.03
CA LYS A 258 5.96 -3.67 -33.69
C LYS A 258 4.62 -3.89 -34.39
N LYS A 259 4.60 -4.61 -35.51
CA LYS A 259 3.32 -4.98 -36.17
C LYS A 259 2.53 -5.91 -35.26
N GLU A 260 1.22 -5.67 -35.14
CA GLU A 260 0.30 -6.56 -34.42
C GLU A 260 0.37 -7.97 -35.02
N VAL A 261 0.62 -8.98 -34.19
CA VAL A 261 0.63 -10.40 -34.59
C VAL A 261 -0.78 -10.95 -34.37
N LYS A 262 -1.30 -11.72 -35.34
CA LYS A 262 -2.66 -12.29 -35.28
C LYS A 262 -2.90 -13.04 -33.97
N HIS A 263 -3.96 -12.69 -33.24
CA HIS A 263 -4.50 -13.54 -32.18
C HIS A 263 -5.54 -14.52 -32.78
N ASP A 264 -5.39 -15.80 -32.45
CA ASP A 264 -6.43 -16.85 -32.54
C ASP A 264 -7.07 -17.15 -33.90
N GLY A 265 -6.28 -17.14 -34.97
CA GLY A 265 -6.67 -17.79 -36.24
C GLY A 265 -7.85 -17.14 -36.97
N VAL A 266 -8.25 -15.93 -36.59
CA VAL A 266 -9.24 -15.14 -37.34
C VAL A 266 -8.52 -14.14 -38.22
N ASP A 267 -8.90 -14.15 -39.51
CA ASP A 267 -8.12 -13.60 -40.61
C ASP A 267 -8.44 -12.13 -40.91
N TYR A 268 -8.32 -11.24 -39.91
CA TYR A 268 -8.36 -9.79 -40.15
C TYR A 268 -7.09 -9.14 -39.63
N PHE A 269 -6.13 -8.94 -40.54
CA PHE A 269 -4.99 -8.04 -40.32
C PHE A 269 -5.55 -6.62 -40.22
N THR A 270 -5.59 -6.05 -39.02
CA THR A 270 -5.93 -4.63 -38.83
C THR A 270 -4.85 -3.71 -39.43
N GLY A 271 -3.63 -4.24 -39.55
CA GLY A 271 -2.45 -3.49 -39.98
C GLY A 271 -1.83 -2.63 -38.88
N ASN A 272 -2.40 -2.61 -37.67
CA ASN A 272 -1.99 -1.75 -36.56
C ASN A 272 -0.58 -2.07 -36.04
N LEU A 273 -0.01 -1.07 -35.36
CA LEU A 273 1.27 -1.22 -34.67
C LEU A 273 1.08 -1.11 -33.16
N VAL A 274 1.87 -1.88 -32.41
CA VAL A 274 1.81 -2.00 -30.96
C VAL A 274 3.16 -1.77 -30.30
N PHE A 275 3.14 -1.22 -29.10
CA PHE A 275 4.27 -1.15 -28.18
C PHE A 275 3.85 -1.72 -26.83
N GLU A 276 4.72 -2.51 -26.21
CA GLU A 276 4.52 -3.15 -24.92
C GLU A 276 5.82 -3.12 -24.13
N GLU A 277 5.73 -2.70 -22.87
CA GLU A 277 6.83 -2.67 -21.90
C GLU A 277 6.30 -2.90 -20.48
N GLY A 278 7.06 -3.62 -19.65
CA GLY A 278 6.71 -3.91 -18.26
C GLY A 278 5.99 -5.25 -18.08
N ASP A 279 5.32 -5.42 -16.93
CA ASP A 279 4.65 -6.68 -16.55
C ASP A 279 3.13 -6.56 -16.70
N GLU A 280 2.57 -7.16 -17.76
CA GLU A 280 1.12 -7.15 -18.03
C GLU A 280 0.29 -7.79 -16.91
N ASN A 281 0.87 -8.71 -16.11
CA ASN A 281 0.14 -9.46 -15.09
C ASN A 281 -0.32 -8.60 -13.91
N ILE A 282 0.14 -7.34 -13.84
CA ILE A 282 -0.28 -6.39 -12.81
C ILE A 282 -1.65 -5.76 -13.10
N ILE A 283 -2.20 -5.95 -14.31
CA ILE A 283 -3.55 -5.51 -14.65
C ILE A 283 -4.55 -6.35 -13.82
N PRO A 284 -5.45 -5.73 -13.06
CA PRO A 284 -6.46 -6.48 -12.30
C PRO A 284 -7.31 -7.32 -13.26
N PRO A 285 -7.36 -8.66 -13.11
CA PRO A 285 -8.04 -9.56 -14.06
C PRO A 285 -9.52 -9.22 -14.24
N ASP A 286 -10.17 -8.84 -13.15
CA ASP A 286 -11.59 -8.48 -13.10
C ASP A 286 -11.87 -7.18 -13.88
N TRP A 287 -10.85 -6.35 -14.11
CA TRP A 287 -10.97 -5.06 -14.79
C TRP A 287 -10.31 -5.02 -16.17
N ALA A 288 -9.60 -6.07 -16.57
CA ALA A 288 -8.92 -6.11 -17.88
C ALA A 288 -9.87 -5.81 -19.06
N ARG A 289 -11.15 -6.20 -18.95
CA ARG A 289 -12.18 -5.91 -19.96
C ARG A 289 -12.65 -4.45 -20.01
N LYS A 290 -12.49 -3.69 -18.92
CA LYS A 290 -12.83 -2.26 -18.89
C LYS A 290 -11.74 -1.40 -19.52
N ILE A 291 -10.52 -1.93 -19.54
CA ILE A 291 -9.29 -1.19 -19.82
C ILE A 291 -8.78 -1.47 -21.25
N LYS A 292 -9.03 -2.67 -21.80
CA LYS A 292 -8.55 -3.11 -23.12
C LYS A 292 -9.64 -3.21 -24.17
#